data_AF-A0A8J3UN17-F1
#
_entry.id   AF-A0A8J3UN17-F1
#
_cell.length_a   1.000
_cell.length_b   1.000
_cell.length_c   1.000
_cell.angle_alpha   90.00
_cell.angle_beta   90.00
_cell.angle_gamma   90.00
#
_symmetry.space_group_name_H-M   'P 1'
#
loop_
_entity.id
_entity.type
_entity.pdbx_description
1 polymer ?
#
loop_
_entity_poly.entity_id
_entity_poly.type
_entity_poly.pdbx_seq_one_letter_code
_entity_poly.pdbx_strand_id
1 'polypeptide(L)'
;MLDDDVPQNHEDDAYALGGIRPLPALPGRICAAPRATAPRGQHRYGLIGLAERVRTLGGRIDAGPGIDRGWVVDAALPLNQEVAR
;
A
#
# COMPACT_ATOMS: atom_id res chain seq x y z
N MET A 1 -53.46 -12.21 -6.82
CA MET A 1 -52.39 -13.04 -6.26
C MET A 1 -51.12 -12.52 -6.90
N LEU A 2 -50.44 -11.59 -6.20
CA LEU A 2 -49.00 -11.26 -6.22
C LEU A 2 -48.35 -11.08 -7.61
N ASP A 3 -47.69 -9.99 -8.01
CA ASP A 3 -47.05 -8.82 -7.41
C ASP A 3 -46.86 -7.84 -8.62
N ASP A 4 -46.49 -6.57 -8.57
CA ASP A 4 -45.59 -5.87 -7.67
C ASP A 4 -45.83 -4.38 -7.91
N ASP A 5 -46.07 -3.64 -6.84
CA ASP A 5 -46.04 -2.19 -6.80
C ASP A 5 -44.56 -1.81 -6.85
N VAL A 6 -44.02 -1.51 -8.03
CA VAL A 6 -42.64 -1.04 -8.17
C VAL A 6 -42.64 0.47 -8.00
N PRO A 7 -42.24 1.01 -6.83
CA PRO A 7 -42.04 2.45 -6.71
C PRO A 7 -40.91 2.87 -7.65
N GLN A 8 -41.19 3.89 -8.46
CA GLN A 8 -40.18 4.58 -9.24
C GLN A 8 -39.23 5.29 -8.26
N ASN A 9 -38.13 4.63 -7.90
CA ASN A 9 -37.00 5.23 -7.20
C ASN A 9 -36.39 6.29 -8.14
N HIS A 10 -36.91 7.52 -8.08
CA HIS A 10 -36.47 8.66 -8.86
C HIS A 10 -35.76 9.71 -7.99
N GLU A 11 -35.07 9.30 -6.93
CA GLU A 11 -34.31 10.25 -6.11
C GLU A 11 -32.87 9.78 -5.97
N ASP A 12 -32.01 10.62 -6.54
CA ASP A 12 -30.57 10.76 -6.32
C ASP A 12 -29.63 9.95 -7.21
N ASP A 13 -29.38 10.56 -8.37
CA ASP A 13 -28.35 10.31 -9.38
C ASP A 13 -26.90 10.46 -8.84
N ALA A 14 -26.62 10.01 -7.62
CA ALA A 14 -25.34 10.13 -6.95
C ALA A 14 -24.27 9.12 -7.45
N TYR A 15 -24.56 8.37 -8.52
CA TYR A 15 -23.71 7.29 -9.02
C TYR A 15 -22.98 7.58 -10.34
N ALA A 16 -23.15 8.75 -10.94
CA ALA A 16 -22.53 9.06 -12.22
C ALA A 16 -21.61 10.29 -12.13
N LEU A 17 -20.53 10.21 -11.35
CA LEU A 17 -19.20 10.82 -11.58
C LEU A 17 -18.29 10.37 -10.43
N GLY A 18 -17.14 9.77 -10.73
CA GLY A 18 -16.15 9.24 -9.77
C GLY A 18 -15.46 10.31 -8.91
N GLY A 19 -16.22 11.02 -8.08
CA GLY A 19 -15.71 11.97 -7.10
C GLY A 19 -15.52 11.30 -5.74
N ILE A 20 -14.26 11.13 -5.33
CA ILE A 20 -13.92 10.84 -3.94
C ILE A 20 -14.53 11.96 -3.08
N ARG A 21 -15.53 11.65 -2.25
CA ARG A 21 -16.01 12.63 -1.26
C ARG A 21 -14.87 12.92 -0.29
N PRO A 22 -14.42 14.17 -0.12
CA PRO A 22 -13.35 14.48 0.82
C PRO A 22 -13.84 14.18 2.24
N LEU A 23 -13.16 13.24 2.90
CA LEU A 23 -13.38 12.97 4.32
C LEU A 23 -13.03 14.24 5.12
N PRO A 24 -13.87 14.69 6.07
CA PRO A 24 -13.52 15.83 6.91
C PRO A 24 -12.24 15.51 7.68
N ALA A 25 -11.28 16.44 7.66
CA ALA A 25 -10.02 16.31 8.37
C ALA A 25 -10.28 16.15 9.87
N LEU A 26 -10.06 14.95 10.39
CA LEU A 26 -10.07 14.70 11.83
C LEU A 26 -8.92 15.48 12.48
N PRO A 27 -9.16 16.38 13.45
CA PRO A 27 -8.08 17.04 14.17
C PRO A 27 -7.44 16.06 15.15
N GLY A 28 -6.37 15.40 14.72
CA GLY A 28 -5.75 14.34 15.52
C GLY A 28 -4.34 13.99 15.06
N ARG A 29 -3.41 14.91 15.29
CA ARG A 29 -1.96 14.72 15.50
C ARG A 29 -1.35 13.50 14.79
N ILE A 30 -0.70 13.72 13.65
CA ILE A 30 0.39 12.84 13.24
C ILE A 30 1.49 13.02 14.30
N CYS A 31 1.66 12.02 15.17
CA CYS A 31 2.85 11.94 16.00
C CYS A 31 4.03 11.69 15.06
N ALA A 32 4.81 12.73 14.76
CA ALA A 32 6.11 12.56 14.13
C ALA A 32 6.97 11.75 15.10
N ALA A 33 7.14 10.46 14.81
CA ALA A 33 8.08 9.63 15.55
C ALA A 33 9.48 10.26 15.42
N PRO A 34 10.27 10.34 16.50
CA PRO A 34 11.64 10.80 16.39
C PRO A 34 12.35 9.95 15.33
N ARG A 35 13.12 10.59 14.45
CA ARG A 35 13.91 9.91 13.42
C ARG A 35 14.76 8.86 14.12
N ALA A 36 14.32 7.60 14.05
CA ALA A 36 14.97 6.52 14.76
C ALA A 36 16.38 6.39 14.17
N THR A 37 17.39 6.87 14.88
CA THR A 37 18.75 6.39 14.72
C THR A 37 18.74 4.97 15.27
N ALA A 38 18.33 4.02 14.43
CA ALA A 38 18.22 2.63 14.81
C ALA A 38 19.52 2.18 15.49
N PRO A 39 19.45 1.58 16.71
CA PRO A 39 20.62 1.03 17.38
C PRO A 39 21.31 0.05 16.42
N ARG A 40 22.63 0.19 16.23
CA ARG A 40 23.43 -0.57 15.25
C ARG A 40 23.60 -2.07 15.60
N GLY A 41 22.65 -2.70 16.30
CA GLY A 41 22.91 -3.97 16.97
C GLY A 41 21.85 -5.06 16.89
N GLN A 42 20.57 -4.80 16.59
CA GLN A 42 19.56 -5.85 16.79
C GLN A 42 18.54 -5.83 15.64
N HIS A 43 18.63 -6.87 14.80
CA HIS A 43 17.70 -7.26 13.74
C HIS A 43 17.61 -6.36 12.50
N ARG A 44 18.65 -6.41 11.65
CA ARG A 44 18.65 -5.87 10.27
C ARG A 44 17.78 -6.71 9.31
N TYR A 45 16.56 -7.10 9.69
CA TYR A 45 15.71 -7.96 8.85
C TYR A 45 14.92 -7.22 7.77
N GLY A 46 14.77 -5.90 7.86
CA GLY A 46 13.95 -5.13 6.92
C GLY A 46 14.42 -5.31 5.46
N LEU A 47 15.64 -4.85 5.16
CA LEU A 47 16.22 -4.97 3.82
C LEU A 47 16.80 -6.36 3.54
N ILE A 48 17.43 -7.00 4.54
CA ILE A 48 18.03 -8.33 4.35
C ILE A 48 16.92 -9.36 4.07
N GLY A 49 15.86 -9.39 4.88
CA GLY A 49 14.75 -10.30 4.69
C GLY A 49 13.93 -10.00 3.44
N LEU A 50 13.83 -8.73 3.04
CA LEU A 50 13.25 -8.37 1.73
C LEU A 50 14.11 -8.90 0.58
N ALA A 51 15.43 -8.75 0.67
CA ALA A 51 16.35 -9.22 -0.36
C ALA A 51 16.37 -10.74 -0.48
N GLU A 52 16.31 -11.46 0.65
CA GLU A 52 16.12 -12.90 0.67
C GLU A 52 14.85 -13.30 -0.10
N ARG A 53 13.69 -12.73 0.26
CA ARG A 53 12.40 -13.04 -0.40
C ARG A 53 12.40 -12.72 -1.89
N VAL A 54 12.91 -11.56 -2.30
CA VAL A 54 12.97 -11.17 -3.71
C VAL A 54 13.83 -12.17 -4.50
N ARG A 55 14.99 -12.58 -3.96
CA ARG A 55 15.87 -13.56 -4.59
C ARG A 55 15.25 -14.96 -4.64
N THR A 56 14.53 -15.38 -3.59
CA THR A 56 13.80 -16.65 -3.58
C THR A 56 12.76 -16.72 -4.70
N LEU A 57 12.12 -15.60 -5.03
CA LEU A 57 11.18 -15.50 -6.15
C LEU A 57 11.86 -15.31 -7.52
N GLY A 58 13.18 -15.41 -7.61
CA GLY A 58 13.94 -15.18 -8.85
C GLY A 58 14.01 -13.70 -9.28
N GLY A 59 13.65 -12.78 -8.39
CA GLY A 59 13.70 -11.35 -8.61
C GLY A 59 15.06 -10.72 -8.34
N ARG A 60 15.13 -9.41 -8.52
CA ARG A 60 16.32 -8.57 -8.26
C ARG A 60 15.95 -7.42 -7.35
N ILE A 61 16.89 -6.98 -6.53
CA ILE A 61 16.69 -5.87 -5.58
C ILE A 61 17.97 -5.03 -5.45
N ASP A 62 17.80 -3.72 -5.37
CA ASP A 62 18.82 -2.76 -4.97
C ASP A 62 18.27 -1.82 -3.89
N ALA A 63 19.12 -1.37 -2.98
CA ALA A 63 18.72 -0.47 -1.90
C ALA A 63 19.85 0.51 -1.57
N GLY A 64 19.53 1.79 -1.56
CA GLY A 64 20.50 2.85 -1.32
C GLY A 64 19.90 4.17 -0.86
N PRO A 65 20.74 5.14 -0.50
CA PRO A 65 20.29 6.49 -0.18
C PRO A 65 19.75 7.20 -1.42
N GLY A 66 18.59 7.84 -1.28
CA GLY A 66 17.97 8.68 -2.31
C GLY A 66 18.47 10.12 -2.27
N ILE A 67 18.30 10.84 -3.38
CA ILE A 67 18.76 12.24 -3.55
C ILE A 67 18.12 13.21 -2.54
N ASP A 68 16.91 12.93 -2.07
CA ASP A 68 16.15 13.78 -1.14
C ASP A 68 16.36 13.43 0.34
N ARG A 69 17.54 12.90 0.70
CA ARG A 69 17.91 12.45 2.05
C ARG A 69 17.05 11.28 2.59
N GLY A 70 16.39 10.54 1.69
CA GLY A 70 15.60 9.34 1.98
C GLY A 70 16.33 8.04 1.62
N TRP A 71 15.59 6.92 1.62
CA TRP A 71 16.05 5.63 1.09
C TRP A 71 15.20 5.24 -0.12
N VAL A 72 15.85 4.68 -1.12
CA VAL A 72 15.20 4.09 -2.29
C VAL A 72 15.47 2.59 -2.28
N VAL A 73 14.43 1.82 -2.54
CA VAL A 73 14.52 0.38 -2.77
C VAL A 73 13.87 0.11 -4.12
N ASP A 74 14.64 -0.47 -5.03
CA ASP A 74 14.16 -0.91 -6.33
C ASP A 74 14.10 -2.43 -6.33
N ALA A 75 12.96 -3.01 -6.69
CA ALA A 75 12.76 -4.45 -6.72
C ALA A 75 11.97 -4.88 -7.95
N ALA A 76 12.53 -5.81 -8.71
CA ALA A 76 11.90 -6.42 -9.88
C ALA A 76 11.51 -7.86 -9.55
N LEU A 77 10.23 -8.20 -9.74
CA LEU A 77 9.66 -9.53 -9.49
C LEU A 77 9.07 -10.12 -10.77
N PRO A 78 9.27 -11.41 -11.06
CA PRO A 78 8.57 -12.07 -12.16
C PRO A 78 7.08 -12.23 -11.85
N LEU A 79 6.19 -11.89 -12.80
CA LEU A 79 4.73 -11.89 -12.59
C LEU A 79 4.04 -13.25 -12.88
N ASN A 80 4.70 -14.14 -13.62
CA ASN A 80 4.14 -15.42 -14.06
C ASN A 80 4.53 -16.60 -13.14
N GLN A 81 4.81 -16.33 -11.87
CA GLN A 81 5.17 -17.38 -10.92
C GLN A 81 3.89 -18.08 -10.46
N GLU A 82 3.66 -19.30 -10.95
CA GLU A 82 2.62 -20.17 -10.39
C GLU A 82 2.99 -20.48 -8.94
N VAL A 83 2.09 -20.18 -8.01
CA VAL A 83 2.32 -20.48 -6.58
C VAL A 83 2.20 -21.98 -6.41
N ALA A 84 3.33 -22.68 -6.51
CA ALA A 84 3.43 -24.09 -6.13
C ALA A 84 3.06 -24.20 -4.65
N ARG A 85 1.88 -24.76 -4.38
CA ARG A 85 1.32 -24.94 -3.04
C ARG A 85 1.80 -26.24 -2.42
#